data_AF-A0A3E0N7X2-F1
#
_entry.id   AF-A0A3E0N7X2-F1
#
_cell.length_a   1.000
_cell.length_b   1.000
_cell.length_c   1.000
_cell.angle_alpha   90.00
_cell.angle_beta   90.00
_cell.angle_gamma   90.00
#
_symmetry.space_group_name_H-M   'P 1'
#
loop_
_entity.id
_entity.type
_entity.pdbx_description
1 polymer ?
#
loop_
_entity_poly.entity_id
_entity_poly.type
_entity_poly.pdbx_seq_one_letter_code
_entity_poly.pdbx_strand_id
1 'polypeptide(L)'
;MPLVSPQFIVLDTATLVKASRDYWSPNESLREKARTFIARLRDSGVYITFTLTHVLELLRHQDDSVVRDRLKFLQRLPFIAWLRPYDRNWFPGGISTLLRRELHAVVHDAKRDWRAIIDHVRIDLLETGVGAEMFVDDDHLWSTLRTEAQRDQQNDRYVASITRTDLGNIDSLTLAEARKMPKRTKAERHEFMQRFAAIIHMQLEQHGDRRLEDPQGAAFDFANRTVKHVDELEAAGGDLYEQLLKYRGIPQEFVTDDMTFGDIRNLIEYKGHLAILSESLDPPATVTVRDVPPETLPSYVVERRLAGIQRKATRVSGSDLGDGYIAPLTLYADGVEVDKRTYEYLTQMKRDCPAIAGVLGHFFRSADYAEIPDRLGRVA
;
A
#
# COMPACT_ATOMS: atom_id res chain seq x y z
N MET A 1 13.10 -29.20 -25.99
CA MET A 1 13.54 -28.27 -24.94
C MET A 1 12.44 -28.21 -23.90
N PRO A 2 12.72 -28.38 -22.60
CA PRO A 2 11.72 -28.08 -21.59
C PRO A 2 11.35 -26.59 -21.71
N LEU A 3 10.05 -26.31 -21.78
CA LEU A 3 9.53 -24.95 -21.68
C LEU A 3 9.92 -24.42 -20.29
N VAL A 4 10.82 -23.44 -20.25
CA VAL A 4 11.11 -22.71 -19.02
C VAL A 4 9.95 -21.74 -18.82
N SER A 5 9.11 -22.00 -17.82
CA SER A 5 8.06 -21.04 -17.43
C SER A 5 8.72 -19.77 -16.90
N PRO A 6 8.24 -18.57 -17.28
CA PRO A 6 8.77 -17.33 -16.76
C PRO A 6 8.57 -17.27 -15.24
N GLN A 7 9.58 -16.83 -14.51
CA GLN A 7 9.50 -16.60 -13.07
C GLN A 7 9.39 -15.10 -12.79
N PHE A 8 8.31 -14.68 -12.15
CA PHE A 8 8.03 -13.28 -11.82
C PHE A 8 8.50 -12.96 -10.41
N ILE A 9 9.43 -12.01 -10.30
CA ILE A 9 9.95 -11.58 -9.01
C ILE A 9 9.68 -10.11 -8.79
N VAL A 10 9.38 -9.72 -7.56
CA VAL A 10 9.28 -8.31 -7.16
C VAL A 10 10.50 -7.99 -6.30
N LEU A 11 11.24 -6.96 -6.66
CA LEU A 11 12.45 -6.55 -5.96
C LEU A 11 12.22 -5.29 -5.15
N ASP A 12 12.85 -5.18 -3.98
CA ASP A 12 12.81 -3.94 -3.23
C ASP A 12 13.42 -2.80 -4.07
N THR A 13 12.84 -1.61 -4.01
CA THR A 13 13.35 -0.46 -4.76
C THR A 13 14.79 -0.15 -4.37
N ALA A 14 15.19 -0.37 -3.10
CA ALA A 14 16.58 -0.16 -2.69
C ALA A 14 17.56 -1.09 -3.42
N THR A 15 17.16 -2.33 -3.71
CA THR A 15 17.93 -3.29 -4.51
C THR A 15 18.11 -2.79 -5.93
N LEU A 16 17.04 -2.32 -6.57
CA LEU A 16 17.08 -1.76 -7.93
C LEU A 16 17.98 -0.52 -8.00
N VAL A 17 17.90 0.36 -6.99
CA VAL A 17 18.77 1.53 -6.87
C VAL A 17 20.23 1.13 -6.75
N LYS A 18 20.55 0.12 -5.93
CA LYS A 18 21.91 -0.37 -5.74
C LYS A 18 22.47 -1.00 -7.02
N ALA A 19 21.67 -1.82 -7.71
CA ALA A 19 22.05 -2.44 -8.98
C ALA A 19 22.30 -1.38 -10.07
N SER A 20 21.41 -0.38 -10.18
CA SER A 20 21.57 0.74 -11.12
C SER A 20 22.85 1.53 -10.86
N ARG A 21 23.12 1.90 -9.60
CA ARG A 21 24.34 2.62 -9.23
C ARG A 21 25.60 1.83 -9.57
N ASP A 22 25.61 0.54 -9.26
CA ASP A 22 26.77 -0.32 -9.52
C ASP A 22 26.98 -0.52 -11.04
N TYR A 23 25.91 -0.60 -11.83
CA TYR A 23 25.96 -0.71 -13.29
C TYR A 23 26.66 0.47 -13.98
N TRP A 24 26.47 1.68 -13.45
CA TRP A 24 27.11 2.91 -13.95
C TRP A 24 28.37 3.31 -13.16
N SER A 25 28.82 2.47 -12.23
CA SER A 25 29.96 2.79 -11.37
C SER A 25 31.25 3.01 -12.17
N PRO A 26 32.15 3.92 -11.75
CA PRO A 26 33.50 3.99 -12.32
C PRO A 26 34.35 2.76 -11.96
N ASN A 27 33.97 1.98 -10.94
CA ASN A 27 34.64 0.75 -10.55
C ASN A 27 34.22 -0.42 -11.46
N GLU A 28 35.18 -0.99 -12.19
CA GLU A 28 34.95 -2.12 -13.10
C GLU A 28 34.36 -3.35 -12.41
N SER A 29 34.81 -3.68 -11.20
CA SER A 29 34.29 -4.82 -10.45
C SER A 29 32.80 -4.66 -10.12
N LEU A 30 32.36 -3.45 -9.78
CA LEU A 30 30.94 -3.18 -9.50
C LEU A 30 30.09 -3.22 -10.78
N ARG A 31 30.61 -2.67 -11.89
CA ARG A 31 29.92 -2.76 -13.18
C ARG A 31 29.74 -4.20 -13.62
N GLU A 32 30.79 -5.00 -13.52
CA GLU A 32 30.74 -6.41 -13.94
C GLU A 32 29.80 -7.23 -13.06
N LYS A 33 29.78 -6.95 -11.75
CA LYS A 33 28.82 -7.55 -10.83
C LYS A 33 27.36 -7.26 -11.22
N ALA A 34 27.03 -6.00 -11.54
CA ALA A 34 25.68 -5.62 -11.98
C ALA A 34 25.29 -6.25 -13.33
N ARG A 35 26.23 -6.32 -14.28
CA ARG A 35 26.02 -6.98 -15.58
C ARG A 35 25.81 -8.48 -15.43
N THR A 36 26.64 -9.13 -14.60
CA THR A 36 26.51 -10.55 -14.29
C THR A 36 25.16 -10.83 -13.63
N PHE A 37 24.71 -9.99 -12.70
CA PHE A 37 23.38 -10.10 -12.11
C PHE A 37 22.26 -10.08 -13.16
N ILE A 38 22.27 -9.11 -14.09
CA ILE A 38 21.28 -9.04 -15.19
C ILE A 38 21.34 -10.29 -16.07
N ALA A 39 22.55 -10.73 -16.43
CA ALA A 39 22.74 -11.94 -17.24
C ALA A 39 22.18 -13.19 -16.55
N ARG A 40 22.44 -13.37 -15.24
CA ARG A 40 21.92 -14.49 -14.46
C ARG A 40 20.39 -14.53 -14.42
N LEU A 41 19.74 -13.37 -14.25
CA LEU A 41 18.27 -13.29 -14.27
C LEU A 41 17.72 -13.66 -15.65
N ARG A 42 18.32 -13.11 -16.72
CA ARG A 42 17.94 -13.42 -18.10
C ARG A 42 18.10 -14.91 -18.41
N ASP A 43 19.25 -15.47 -18.09
CA ASP A 43 19.58 -16.87 -18.40
C ASP A 43 18.71 -17.86 -17.59
N SER A 44 18.10 -17.38 -16.50
CA SER A 44 17.16 -18.15 -15.67
C SER A 44 15.68 -17.89 -16.02
N GLY A 45 15.37 -17.06 -17.03
CA GLY A 45 13.98 -16.74 -17.41
C GLY A 45 13.23 -15.91 -16.35
N VAL A 46 13.95 -15.11 -15.57
CA VAL A 46 13.39 -14.32 -14.47
C VAL A 46 13.01 -12.92 -14.94
N TYR A 47 11.77 -12.52 -14.64
CA TYR A 47 11.20 -11.22 -14.94
C TYR A 47 11.14 -10.37 -13.68
N ILE A 48 11.76 -9.19 -13.71
CA ILE A 48 11.62 -8.20 -12.64
C ILE A 48 10.26 -7.50 -12.82
N THR A 49 9.40 -7.62 -11.81
CA THR A 49 8.04 -7.10 -11.80
C THR A 49 7.99 -5.72 -11.18
N PHE A 50 7.46 -4.76 -11.93
CA PHE A 50 7.32 -3.36 -11.52
C PHE A 50 5.86 -3.03 -11.18
N THR A 51 5.71 -2.09 -10.25
CA THR A 51 4.44 -1.45 -9.92
C THR A 51 4.61 0.06 -10.02
N LEU A 52 3.49 0.79 -9.99
CA LEU A 52 3.52 2.23 -9.86
C LEU A 52 4.39 2.68 -8.67
N THR A 53 4.30 1.99 -7.53
CA THR A 53 5.10 2.28 -6.33
C THR A 53 6.61 2.26 -6.63
N HIS A 54 7.10 1.24 -7.32
CA HIS A 54 8.52 1.16 -7.72
C HIS A 54 8.92 2.36 -8.58
N VAL A 55 8.09 2.70 -9.58
CA VAL A 55 8.39 3.81 -10.48
C VAL A 55 8.46 5.13 -9.72
N LEU A 56 7.47 5.42 -8.86
CA LEU A 56 7.46 6.64 -8.07
C LEU A 56 8.66 6.72 -7.12
N GLU A 57 9.03 5.62 -6.46
CA GLU A 57 10.20 5.56 -5.57
C GLU A 57 11.53 5.77 -6.32
N LEU A 58 11.67 5.21 -7.52
CA LEU A 58 12.86 5.40 -8.35
C LEU A 58 13.03 6.85 -8.81
N LEU A 59 11.93 7.57 -9.05
CA LEU A 59 11.91 8.98 -9.48
C LEU A 59 12.08 10.00 -8.33
N ARG A 60 11.81 9.62 -7.08
CA ARG A 60 11.83 10.52 -5.89
C ARG A 60 13.22 11.05 -5.49
N HIS A 61 14.29 10.77 -6.25
CA HIS A 61 15.63 11.29 -5.96
C HIS A 61 15.75 12.80 -6.32
N GLN A 62 16.56 13.54 -5.56
CA GLN A 62 16.75 14.98 -5.76
C GLN A 62 17.70 15.31 -6.92
N ASP A 63 18.65 14.43 -7.21
CA ASP A 63 19.60 14.57 -8.32
C ASP A 63 19.05 13.98 -9.63
N ASP A 64 18.91 14.82 -10.65
CA ASP A 64 18.43 14.48 -12.00
C ASP A 64 19.33 13.49 -12.72
N SER A 65 20.65 13.59 -12.52
CA SER A 65 21.61 12.66 -13.12
C SER A 65 21.38 11.24 -12.62
N VAL A 66 21.15 11.10 -11.31
CA VAL A 66 20.84 9.81 -10.67
C VAL A 66 19.52 9.24 -11.18
N VAL A 67 18.49 10.08 -11.36
CA VAL A 67 17.21 9.62 -11.92
C VAL A 67 17.36 9.15 -13.36
N ARG A 68 18.09 9.89 -14.20
CA ARG A 68 18.37 9.48 -15.58
C ARG A 68 19.15 8.18 -15.65
N ASP A 69 20.16 8.00 -14.80
CA ASP A 69 20.94 6.76 -14.74
C ASP A 69 20.07 5.56 -14.31
N ARG A 70 19.12 5.77 -13.39
CA ARG A 70 18.12 4.76 -13.02
C ARG A 70 17.23 4.40 -14.19
N LEU A 71 16.62 5.38 -14.86
CA LEU A 71 15.75 5.12 -16.02
C LEU A 71 16.51 4.42 -17.15
N LYS A 72 17.73 4.87 -17.48
CA LYS A 72 18.59 4.22 -18.46
C LYS A 72 18.99 2.81 -18.06
N PHE A 73 19.17 2.53 -16.78
CA PHE A 73 19.39 1.17 -16.29
C PHE A 73 18.14 0.31 -16.49
N LEU A 74 16.96 0.81 -16.13
CA LEU A 74 15.70 0.09 -16.29
C LEU A 74 15.39 -0.22 -17.76
N GLN A 75 15.66 0.73 -18.67
CA GLN A 75 15.59 0.55 -20.13
C GLN A 75 16.43 -0.63 -20.64
N ARG A 76 17.52 -0.96 -19.94
CA ARG A 76 18.46 -2.04 -20.32
C ARG A 76 18.07 -3.40 -19.77
N LEU A 77 17.03 -3.48 -18.94
CA LEU A 77 16.58 -4.75 -18.40
C LEU A 77 15.98 -5.61 -19.52
N PRO A 78 16.46 -6.86 -19.70
CA PRO A 78 16.05 -7.69 -20.82
C PRO A 78 14.65 -8.28 -20.64
N PHE A 79 14.27 -8.61 -19.40
CA PHE A 79 12.96 -9.18 -19.08
C PHE A 79 12.37 -8.46 -17.89
N ILE A 80 11.25 -7.79 -18.14
CA ILE A 80 10.48 -7.11 -17.11
C ILE A 80 9.02 -7.51 -17.21
N ALA A 81 8.35 -7.46 -16.08
CA ALA A 81 6.90 -7.53 -16.00
C ALA A 81 6.39 -6.28 -15.30
N TRP A 82 5.12 -5.96 -15.47
CA TRP A 82 4.46 -4.93 -14.68
C TRP A 82 3.02 -5.30 -14.41
N LEU A 83 2.46 -4.74 -13.33
CA LEU A 83 1.04 -4.82 -13.08
C LEU A 83 0.29 -4.20 -14.26
N ARG A 84 -0.42 -5.04 -15.02
CA ARG A 84 -1.22 -4.59 -16.15
C ARG A 84 -2.35 -3.71 -15.62
N PRO A 85 -2.37 -2.41 -15.97
CA PRO A 85 -3.42 -1.51 -15.56
C PRO A 85 -4.75 -1.99 -16.12
N TYR A 86 -5.83 -1.74 -15.39
CA TYR A 86 -7.13 -2.33 -15.72
C TYR A 86 -7.69 -1.79 -17.06
N ASP A 87 -7.41 -0.52 -17.39
CA ASP A 87 -7.77 0.13 -18.65
C ASP A 87 -6.82 -0.23 -19.81
N ARG A 88 -5.84 -1.11 -19.58
CA ARG A 88 -4.82 -1.53 -20.54
C ARG A 88 -4.01 -0.37 -21.13
N ASN A 89 -3.81 0.70 -20.36
CA ASN A 89 -2.78 1.67 -20.69
C ASN A 89 -1.37 1.05 -20.55
N TRP A 90 -0.33 1.76 -21.00
CA TRP A 90 1.03 1.21 -20.99
C TRP A 90 1.72 1.34 -19.62
N PHE A 91 1.20 2.16 -18.70
CA PHE A 91 1.84 2.53 -17.44
C PHE A 91 1.56 1.49 -16.33
N PRO A 92 2.47 1.25 -15.35
CA PRO A 92 2.30 0.14 -14.45
C PRO A 92 1.21 0.47 -13.44
N GLY A 93 0.34 -0.50 -13.17
CA GLY A 93 -0.68 -0.39 -12.12
C GLY A 93 -0.06 -0.32 -10.71
N GLY A 94 -0.83 0.24 -9.78
CA GLY A 94 -0.55 0.21 -8.34
C GLY A 94 -1.40 -0.82 -7.60
N ILE A 95 -1.40 -0.74 -6.26
CA ILE A 95 -2.22 -1.61 -5.40
C ILE A 95 -3.72 -1.53 -5.74
N SER A 96 -4.21 -0.34 -6.13
CA SER A 96 -5.60 -0.15 -6.55
C SER A 96 -5.97 -0.97 -7.78
N THR A 97 -5.02 -1.18 -8.71
CA THR A 97 -5.22 -2.06 -9.87
C THR A 97 -5.38 -3.51 -9.43
N LEU A 98 -4.56 -3.97 -8.49
CA LEU A 98 -4.64 -5.31 -7.94
C LEU A 98 -5.98 -5.53 -7.21
N LEU A 99 -6.37 -4.61 -6.32
CA LEU A 99 -7.64 -4.67 -5.61
C LEU A 99 -8.84 -4.63 -6.56
N ARG A 100 -8.78 -3.83 -7.63
CA ARG A 100 -9.83 -3.78 -8.66
C ARG A 100 -9.98 -5.13 -9.38
N ARG A 101 -8.87 -5.82 -9.67
CA ARG A 101 -8.90 -7.16 -10.29
C ARG A 101 -9.46 -8.22 -9.35
N GLU A 102 -9.09 -8.18 -8.07
CA GLU A 102 -9.70 -9.06 -7.06
C GLU A 102 -11.20 -8.81 -6.94
N LEU A 103 -11.61 -7.54 -6.91
CA LEU A 103 -13.01 -7.16 -6.87
C LEU A 103 -13.76 -7.62 -8.13
N HIS A 104 -13.15 -7.48 -9.31
CA HIS A 104 -13.74 -7.99 -10.56
C HIS A 104 -14.01 -9.50 -10.49
N ALA A 105 -13.02 -10.27 -10.02
CA ALA A 105 -13.16 -11.72 -9.85
C ALA A 105 -14.30 -12.09 -8.89
N VAL A 106 -14.51 -11.29 -7.84
CA VAL A 106 -15.61 -11.49 -6.89
C VAL A 106 -16.95 -11.12 -7.51
N VAL A 107 -17.04 -9.95 -8.15
CA VAL A 107 -18.33 -9.38 -8.58
C VAL A 107 -18.83 -10.02 -9.87
N HIS A 108 -17.95 -10.16 -10.88
CA HIS A 108 -18.34 -10.62 -12.21
C HIS A 108 -18.11 -12.12 -12.41
N ASP A 109 -17.09 -12.69 -11.76
CA ASP A 109 -16.73 -14.11 -11.93
C ASP A 109 -17.12 -14.99 -10.73
N ALA A 110 -17.84 -14.42 -9.77
CA ALA A 110 -18.37 -15.08 -8.58
C ALA A 110 -17.34 -15.87 -7.75
N LYS A 111 -16.06 -15.46 -7.77
CA LYS A 111 -15.02 -16.06 -6.92
C LYS A 111 -15.23 -15.63 -5.46
N ARG A 112 -14.98 -16.53 -4.51
CA ARG A 112 -15.28 -16.30 -3.08
C ARG A 112 -14.17 -16.75 -2.15
N ASP A 113 -13.49 -17.86 -2.43
CA ASP A 113 -12.31 -18.26 -1.69
C ASP A 113 -11.05 -17.57 -2.24
N TRP A 114 -10.09 -17.30 -1.37
CA TRP A 114 -8.88 -16.57 -1.73
C TRP A 114 -8.06 -17.26 -2.82
N ARG A 115 -8.00 -18.60 -2.83
CA ARG A 115 -7.20 -19.32 -3.82
C ARG A 115 -7.79 -19.16 -5.21
N ALA A 116 -9.12 -19.29 -5.35
CA ALA A 116 -9.79 -19.06 -6.62
C ALA A 116 -9.69 -17.60 -7.09
N ILE A 117 -9.74 -16.62 -6.18
CA ILE A 117 -9.51 -15.20 -6.53
C ILE A 117 -8.07 -15.01 -7.03
N ILE A 118 -7.08 -15.51 -6.27
CA ILE A 118 -5.66 -15.37 -6.61
C ILE A 118 -5.37 -16.03 -7.96
N ASP A 119 -5.77 -17.28 -8.13
CA ASP A 119 -5.54 -18.05 -9.36
C ASP A 119 -6.20 -17.36 -10.57
N HIS A 120 -7.40 -16.80 -10.40
CA HIS A 120 -8.08 -16.06 -11.45
C HIS A 120 -7.35 -14.75 -11.81
N VAL A 121 -6.96 -13.96 -10.81
CA VAL A 121 -6.28 -12.68 -11.03
C VAL A 121 -4.90 -12.88 -11.65
N ARG A 122 -4.15 -13.90 -11.23
CA ARG A 122 -2.80 -14.22 -11.76
C ARG A 122 -2.77 -14.39 -13.28
N ILE A 123 -3.86 -14.85 -13.91
CA ILE A 123 -3.94 -15.10 -15.35
C ILE A 123 -3.69 -13.84 -16.19
N ASP A 124 -4.17 -12.67 -15.73
CA ASP A 124 -4.14 -11.41 -16.49
C ASP A 124 -3.49 -10.25 -15.70
N LEU A 125 -2.94 -10.52 -14.51
CA LEU A 125 -2.37 -9.49 -13.65
C LEU A 125 -1.11 -8.84 -14.25
N LEU A 126 -0.26 -9.65 -14.90
CA LEU A 126 1.05 -9.21 -15.35
C LEU A 126 1.09 -9.06 -16.87
N GLU A 127 1.70 -7.96 -17.29
CA GLU A 127 2.17 -7.77 -18.65
C GLU A 127 3.69 -7.91 -18.68
N THR A 128 4.23 -8.39 -19.80
CA THR A 128 5.65 -8.71 -19.94
C THR A 128 6.22 -8.01 -21.15
N GLY A 129 7.47 -7.56 -21.05
CA GLY A 129 8.19 -6.92 -22.13
C GLY A 129 9.66 -6.72 -21.81
N VAL A 130 10.29 -5.84 -22.57
CA VAL A 130 11.66 -5.38 -22.31
C VAL A 130 11.66 -4.00 -21.65
N GLY A 131 12.75 -3.69 -20.94
CA GLY A 131 12.90 -2.41 -20.25
C GLY A 131 12.62 -1.19 -21.12
N ALA A 132 13.05 -1.21 -22.39
CA ALA A 132 12.88 -0.10 -23.32
C ALA A 132 11.43 0.12 -23.79
N GLU A 133 10.55 -0.89 -23.70
CA GLU A 133 9.12 -0.74 -24.03
C GLU A 133 8.38 -0.01 -22.91
N MET A 134 8.73 -0.33 -21.65
CA MET A 134 8.12 0.28 -20.48
C MET A 134 8.75 1.62 -20.12
N PHE A 135 10.07 1.73 -20.14
CA PHE A 135 10.77 2.92 -19.71
C PHE A 135 11.17 3.76 -20.92
N VAL A 136 10.21 4.24 -21.70
CA VAL A 136 10.43 4.98 -22.96
C VAL A 136 11.43 6.14 -22.81
N ASP A 137 12.17 6.46 -23.87
CA ASP A 137 13.14 7.56 -23.89
C ASP A 137 12.44 8.92 -24.05
N ASP A 138 11.71 9.34 -23.01
CA ASP A 138 10.94 10.58 -22.96
C ASP A 138 11.24 11.35 -21.66
N ASP A 139 12.24 12.23 -21.69
CA ASP A 139 12.63 13.06 -20.56
C ASP A 139 11.48 13.97 -20.05
N HIS A 140 10.58 14.43 -20.93
CA HIS A 140 9.46 15.29 -20.55
C HIS A 140 8.43 14.52 -19.73
N LEU A 141 8.08 13.31 -20.17
CA LEU A 141 7.19 12.41 -19.44
C LEU A 141 7.74 12.13 -18.03
N TRP A 142 8.99 11.69 -17.93
CA TRP A 142 9.58 11.29 -16.64
C TRP A 142 9.79 12.47 -15.69
N SER A 143 10.12 13.66 -16.21
CA SER A 143 10.22 14.88 -15.38
C SER A 143 8.86 15.35 -14.87
N THR A 144 7.81 15.24 -15.70
CA THR A 144 6.43 15.53 -15.29
C THR A 144 6.00 14.60 -14.16
N LEU A 145 6.17 13.29 -14.36
CA LEU A 145 5.80 12.29 -13.36
C LEU A 145 6.61 12.44 -12.07
N ARG A 146 7.89 12.80 -12.16
CA ARG A 146 8.73 13.06 -10.98
C ARG A 146 8.21 14.22 -10.14
N THR A 147 7.71 15.27 -10.79
CA THR A 147 7.12 16.41 -10.08
C THR A 147 5.92 15.97 -9.26
N GLU A 148 5.04 15.13 -9.83
CA GLU A 148 3.90 14.57 -9.10
C GLU A 148 4.38 13.59 -8.00
N ALA A 149 5.32 12.69 -8.30
CA ALA A 149 5.86 11.74 -7.32
C ALA A 149 6.49 12.41 -6.10
N GLN A 150 7.11 13.59 -6.28
CA GLN A 150 7.67 14.40 -5.20
C GLN A 150 6.58 15.12 -4.40
N ARG A 151 5.50 15.59 -5.03
CA ARG A 151 4.32 16.12 -4.33
C ARG A 151 3.63 15.03 -3.51
N ASP A 152 3.39 13.87 -4.11
CA ASP A 152 2.78 12.71 -3.46
C ASP A 152 3.61 12.24 -2.27
N GLN A 153 4.95 12.24 -2.36
CA GLN A 153 5.80 11.88 -1.22
C GLN A 153 5.58 12.79 0.00
N GLN A 154 5.32 14.07 -0.22
CA GLN A 154 5.08 15.03 0.87
C GLN A 154 3.69 14.81 1.47
N ASN A 155 2.70 14.58 0.61
CA ASN A 155 1.35 14.21 1.04
C ASN A 155 1.31 12.86 1.79
N ASP A 156 2.04 11.85 1.33
CA ASP A 156 2.16 10.54 1.98
C ASP A 156 2.73 10.66 3.39
N ARG A 157 3.76 11.50 3.60
CA ARG A 157 4.35 11.78 4.92
C ARG A 157 3.38 12.52 5.84
N TYR A 158 2.65 13.48 5.28
CA TYR A 158 1.58 14.20 5.98
C TYR A 158 0.45 13.26 6.43
N VAL A 159 -0.08 12.43 5.52
CA VAL A 159 -1.12 11.44 5.84
C VAL A 159 -0.61 10.43 6.86
N ALA A 160 0.61 9.91 6.69
CA ALA A 160 1.18 8.91 7.61
C ALA A 160 1.37 9.44 9.04
N SER A 161 1.65 10.73 9.21
CA SER A 161 1.80 11.34 10.54
C SER A 161 0.46 11.58 11.24
N ILE A 162 -0.55 12.05 10.51
CA ILE A 162 -1.89 12.31 11.08
C ILE A 162 -2.64 11.01 11.37
N THR A 163 -2.63 10.07 10.42
CA THR A 163 -3.42 8.82 10.52
C THR A 163 -2.97 7.92 11.68
N ARG A 164 -1.77 8.14 12.22
CA ARG A 164 -1.24 7.41 13.39
C ARG A 164 -1.45 8.13 14.73
N THR A 165 -2.10 9.29 14.73
CA THR A 165 -2.44 10.02 15.96
C THR A 165 -3.68 9.41 16.61
N ASP A 166 -3.47 8.43 17.50
CA ASP A 166 -4.53 7.85 18.34
C ASP A 166 -4.56 8.51 19.72
N LEU A 167 -5.31 9.61 19.81
CA LEU A 167 -5.34 10.44 21.00
C LEU A 167 -6.11 9.82 22.15
N GLY A 168 -5.37 9.22 23.09
CA GLY A 168 -5.94 8.58 24.26
C GLY A 168 -6.32 7.13 24.06
N ASN A 169 -5.71 6.45 23.08
CA ASN A 169 -5.93 5.03 22.79
C ASN A 169 -7.41 4.73 22.41
N ILE A 170 -8.06 5.70 21.74
CA ILE A 170 -9.47 5.63 21.34
C ILE A 170 -9.66 4.48 20.35
N ASP A 171 -8.69 4.22 19.47
CA ASP A 171 -8.80 3.14 18.49
C ASP A 171 -8.95 1.77 19.15
N SER A 172 -8.48 1.60 20.39
CA SER A 172 -8.61 0.34 21.14
C SER A 172 -9.90 0.23 21.95
N LEU A 173 -10.62 1.33 22.13
CA LEU A 173 -11.83 1.38 22.94
C LEU A 173 -12.98 0.71 22.19
N THR A 174 -13.65 -0.23 22.84
CA THR A 174 -14.84 -0.90 22.29
C THR A 174 -16.07 0.03 22.35
N LEU A 175 -17.06 -0.22 21.49
CA LEU A 175 -18.34 0.50 21.57
C LEU A 175 -19.04 0.33 22.92
N ALA A 176 -18.98 -0.88 23.50
CA ALA A 176 -19.52 -1.17 24.82
C ALA A 176 -18.90 -0.29 25.92
N GLU A 177 -17.58 -0.13 25.89
CA GLU A 177 -16.86 0.72 26.83
C GLU A 177 -17.17 2.19 26.60
N ALA A 178 -17.18 2.62 25.33
CA ALA A 178 -17.48 4.00 24.94
C ALA A 178 -18.85 4.47 25.41
N ARG A 179 -19.88 3.64 25.27
CA ARG A 179 -21.25 3.92 25.75
C ARG A 179 -21.35 4.10 27.26
N LYS A 180 -20.43 3.48 28.03
CA LYS A 180 -20.36 3.61 29.49
C LYS A 180 -19.58 4.84 29.94
N MET A 181 -18.80 5.45 29.05
CA MET A 181 -18.04 6.65 29.40
C MET A 181 -18.99 7.83 29.62
N PRO A 182 -18.72 8.68 30.63
CA PRO A 182 -19.51 9.87 30.83
C PRO A 182 -19.40 10.77 29.59
N LYS A 183 -20.54 11.27 29.12
CA LYS A 183 -20.57 12.26 28.04
C LYS A 183 -19.87 13.52 28.53
N ARG A 184 -18.82 13.92 27.81
CA ARG A 184 -18.17 15.22 28.04
C ARG A 184 -19.19 16.34 27.82
N THR A 185 -19.24 17.28 28.75
CA THR A 185 -19.96 18.54 28.58
C THR A 185 -19.43 19.30 27.35
N LYS A 186 -20.22 20.23 26.81
CA LYS A 186 -19.78 21.07 25.67
C LYS A 186 -18.45 21.79 25.95
N ALA A 187 -18.26 22.26 27.18
CA ALA A 187 -17.01 22.92 27.60
C ALA A 187 -15.83 21.93 27.59
N GLU A 188 -15.98 20.76 28.20
CA GLU A 188 -14.94 19.73 28.23
C GLU A 188 -14.60 19.18 26.83
N ARG A 189 -15.58 19.11 25.92
CA ARG A 189 -15.34 18.77 24.51
C ARG A 189 -14.49 19.82 23.82
N HIS A 190 -14.80 21.10 24.01
CA HIS A 190 -14.03 22.19 23.41
C HIS A 190 -12.57 22.17 23.91
N GLU A 191 -12.35 22.00 25.22
CA GLU A 191 -11.00 21.84 25.78
C GLU A 191 -10.28 20.60 25.24
N PHE A 192 -10.96 19.45 25.15
CA PHE A 192 -10.38 18.26 24.54
C PHE A 192 -9.97 18.50 23.09
N MET A 193 -10.79 19.22 22.32
CA MET A 193 -10.54 19.49 20.91
C MET A 193 -9.43 20.53 20.69
N GLN A 194 -9.25 21.48 21.59
CA GLN A 194 -8.08 22.36 21.60
C GLN A 194 -6.79 21.56 21.88
N ARG A 195 -6.80 20.65 22.85
CA ARG A 195 -5.67 19.74 23.10
C ARG A 195 -5.40 18.83 21.90
N PHE A 196 -6.46 18.32 21.27
CA PHE A 196 -6.37 17.52 20.07
C PHE A 196 -5.74 18.28 18.90
N ALA A 197 -6.20 19.52 18.66
CA ALA A 197 -5.60 20.42 17.66
C ALA A 197 -4.12 20.70 17.96
N ALA A 198 -3.75 20.94 19.22
CA ALA A 198 -2.36 21.16 19.61
C ALA A 198 -1.45 19.94 19.34
N ILE A 199 -1.99 18.73 19.52
CA ILE A 199 -1.23 17.49 19.28
C ILE A 199 -1.13 17.21 17.78
N ILE A 200 -2.21 17.41 17.01
CA ILE A 200 -2.12 17.36 15.54
C ILE A 200 -1.13 18.40 15.05
N HIS A 201 -1.16 19.64 15.56
CA HIS A 201 -0.19 20.67 15.20
C HIS A 201 1.25 20.21 15.44
N MET A 202 1.56 19.68 16.62
CA MET A 202 2.89 19.13 16.92
C MET A 202 3.29 18.01 15.97
N GLN A 203 2.35 17.12 15.61
CA GLN A 203 2.58 16.06 14.62
C GLN A 203 2.84 16.62 13.21
N LEU A 204 2.10 17.66 12.81
CA LEU A 204 2.29 18.36 11.54
C LEU A 204 3.64 19.09 11.48
N GLU A 205 4.09 19.72 12.56
CA GLU A 205 5.42 20.35 12.62
C GLU A 205 6.55 19.31 12.55
N GLN A 206 6.40 18.18 13.23
CA GLN A 206 7.45 17.16 13.32
C GLN A 206 7.53 16.27 12.08
N HIS A 207 6.39 15.96 11.47
CA HIS A 207 6.27 14.91 10.47
C HIS A 207 5.42 15.29 9.24
N GLY A 208 4.76 16.45 9.25
CA GLY A 208 3.89 16.93 8.18
C GLY A 208 4.65 17.50 6.97
N ASP A 209 3.88 17.97 5.98
CA ASP A 209 4.43 18.65 4.81
C ASP A 209 4.98 20.03 5.20
N ARG A 210 6.26 20.28 4.90
CA ARG A 210 6.94 21.56 5.16
C ARG A 210 6.42 22.72 4.30
N ARG A 211 5.63 22.43 3.26
CA ARG A 211 4.96 23.43 2.42
C ARG A 211 3.61 23.86 2.97
N LEU A 212 3.11 23.21 4.02
CA LEU A 212 1.89 23.64 4.67
C LEU A 212 2.17 25.00 5.32
N GLU A 213 1.62 26.07 4.75
CA GLU A 213 1.91 27.45 5.16
C GLU A 213 1.40 27.76 6.57
N ASP A 214 0.31 27.10 6.98
CA ASP A 214 -0.29 27.25 8.31
C ASP A 214 -0.67 25.87 8.93
N PRO A 215 0.31 25.13 9.48
CA PRO A 215 0.08 23.88 10.21
C PRO A 215 -0.87 24.03 11.39
N GLN A 216 -0.82 25.18 12.05
CA GLN A 216 -1.66 25.47 13.20
C GLN A 216 -3.12 25.64 12.75
N GLY A 217 -3.38 26.49 11.75
CA GLY A 217 -4.72 26.71 11.18
C GLY A 217 -5.34 25.41 10.65
N ALA A 218 -4.57 24.61 9.92
CA ALA A 218 -5.04 23.31 9.41
C ALA A 218 -5.47 22.35 10.54
N ALA A 219 -4.69 22.27 11.62
CA ALA A 219 -5.03 21.45 12.78
C ALA A 219 -6.29 21.96 13.50
N PHE A 220 -6.41 23.28 13.67
CA PHE A 220 -7.59 23.92 14.26
C PHE A 220 -8.84 23.72 13.41
N ASP A 221 -8.76 23.88 12.09
CA ASP A 221 -9.88 23.66 11.17
C ASP A 221 -10.35 22.21 11.16
N PHE A 222 -9.42 21.26 11.25
CA PHE A 222 -9.76 19.85 11.38
C PHE A 222 -10.51 19.55 12.70
N ALA A 223 -10.01 20.08 13.82
CA ALA A 223 -10.66 19.92 15.12
C ALA A 223 -12.05 20.59 15.16
N ASN A 224 -12.19 21.80 14.62
CA ASN A 224 -13.44 22.54 14.57
C ASN A 224 -14.50 21.84 13.69
N ARG A 225 -14.10 21.29 12.53
CA ARG A 225 -14.99 20.46 11.70
C ARG A 225 -15.48 19.22 12.44
N THR A 226 -14.62 18.61 13.26
CA THR A 226 -14.99 17.45 14.07
C THR A 226 -16.01 17.81 15.15
N VAL A 227 -15.81 18.92 15.86
CA VAL A 227 -16.77 19.44 16.86
C VAL A 227 -18.13 19.70 16.22
N LYS A 228 -18.14 20.42 15.08
CA LYS A 228 -19.36 20.77 14.38
C LYS A 228 -20.17 19.52 14.00
N HIS A 229 -19.52 18.51 13.44
CA HIS A 229 -20.19 17.25 13.10
C HIS A 229 -20.72 16.51 14.34
N VAL A 230 -19.99 16.50 15.46
CA VAL A 230 -20.48 15.88 16.71
C VAL A 230 -21.72 16.61 17.23
N ASP A 231 -21.71 17.94 17.22
CA ASP A 231 -22.86 18.74 17.65
C ASP A 231 -24.09 18.54 16.74
N GLU A 232 -23.89 18.39 15.42
CA GLU A 232 -24.96 18.05 14.46
C GLU A 232 -25.56 16.66 14.72
N LEU A 233 -24.72 15.66 15.00
CA LEU A 233 -25.17 14.30 15.33
C LEU A 233 -25.91 14.24 16.68
N GLU A 234 -25.44 15.00 17.68
CA GLU A 234 -26.16 15.11 18.96
C GLU A 234 -27.51 15.81 18.81
N ALA A 235 -27.58 16.87 17.99
CA ALA A 235 -28.81 17.60 17.73
C ALA A 235 -29.88 16.73 17.02
N ALA A 236 -29.45 15.72 16.24
CA ALA A 236 -30.35 14.76 15.62
C ALA A 236 -31.05 13.81 16.63
N GLY A 237 -30.56 13.73 17.87
CA GLY A 237 -31.11 12.90 18.94
C GLY A 237 -30.85 11.40 18.77
N GLY A 238 -31.08 10.62 19.84
CA GLY A 238 -30.83 9.18 19.87
C GLY A 238 -29.42 8.79 20.34
N ASP A 239 -29.01 7.55 20.06
CA ASP A 239 -27.65 7.07 20.35
C ASP A 239 -26.65 7.71 19.37
N LEU A 240 -25.63 8.38 19.91
CA LEU A 240 -24.65 9.13 19.13
C LEU A 240 -23.88 8.22 18.17
N TYR A 241 -23.57 6.99 18.60
CA TYR A 241 -22.80 6.05 17.79
C TYR A 241 -23.64 5.47 16.67
N GLU A 242 -24.92 5.16 16.91
CA GLU A 242 -25.84 4.78 15.85
C GLU A 242 -26.01 5.88 14.79
N GLN A 243 -26.15 7.14 15.21
CA GLN A 243 -26.23 8.28 14.27
C GLN A 243 -24.94 8.43 13.47
N LEU A 244 -23.77 8.26 14.11
CA LEU A 244 -22.48 8.30 13.42
C LEU A 244 -22.37 7.18 12.38
N LEU A 245 -22.73 5.94 12.73
CA LEU A 245 -22.70 4.80 11.81
C LEU A 245 -23.64 5.03 10.62
N LYS A 246 -24.85 5.54 10.88
CA LYS A 246 -25.83 5.90 9.85
C LYS A 246 -25.32 7.00 8.93
N TYR A 247 -24.71 8.06 9.49
CA TYR A 247 -24.09 9.14 8.73
C TYR A 247 -22.96 8.64 7.82
N ARG A 248 -22.15 7.69 8.31
CA ARG A 248 -21.11 7.01 7.52
C ARG A 248 -21.67 5.92 6.60
N GLY A 249 -22.97 5.64 6.68
CA GLY A 249 -23.69 4.60 5.96
C GLY A 249 -23.10 3.20 6.19
N ILE A 250 -22.66 2.92 7.41
CA ILE A 250 -22.25 1.58 7.85
C ILE A 250 -23.51 0.84 8.31
N PRO A 251 -23.85 -0.33 7.75
CA PRO A 251 -25.00 -1.08 8.22
C PRO A 251 -24.75 -1.61 9.64
N GLN A 252 -25.74 -1.45 10.54
CA GLN A 252 -25.61 -1.77 11.96
C GLN A 252 -25.27 -3.24 12.21
N GLU A 253 -25.71 -4.15 11.34
CA GLU A 253 -25.42 -5.58 11.46
C GLU A 253 -23.94 -5.95 11.32
N PHE A 254 -23.11 -5.05 10.78
CA PHE A 254 -21.65 -5.23 10.72
C PHE A 254 -20.93 -4.67 11.94
N VAL A 255 -21.67 -4.15 12.93
CA VAL A 255 -21.12 -3.49 14.09
C VAL A 255 -21.60 -4.19 15.36
N THR A 256 -20.66 -4.73 16.13
CA THR A 256 -20.92 -5.34 17.44
C THR A 256 -20.38 -4.47 18.56
N ASP A 257 -20.94 -4.64 19.75
CA ASP A 257 -20.49 -3.91 20.95
C ASP A 257 -19.02 -4.16 21.32
N ASP A 258 -18.46 -5.31 20.93
CA ASP A 258 -17.05 -5.67 21.11
C ASP A 258 -16.10 -5.07 20.05
N MET A 259 -16.62 -4.45 18.98
CA MET A 259 -15.78 -3.81 17.99
C MET A 259 -15.14 -2.54 18.55
N THR A 260 -13.88 -2.35 18.23
CA THR A 260 -13.14 -1.14 18.59
C THR A 260 -13.43 0.00 17.61
N PHE A 261 -13.18 1.26 18.00
CA PHE A 261 -13.23 2.36 17.04
C PHE A 261 -12.25 2.18 15.88
N GLY A 262 -11.11 1.53 16.14
CA GLY A 262 -10.16 1.15 15.10
C GLY A 262 -10.80 0.23 14.06
N ASP A 263 -11.58 -0.76 14.48
CA ASP A 263 -12.29 -1.68 13.58
C ASP A 263 -13.36 -0.95 12.75
N ILE A 264 -14.10 -0.04 13.38
CA ILE A 264 -15.13 0.77 12.70
C ILE A 264 -14.49 1.71 11.68
N ARG A 265 -13.38 2.38 12.03
CA ARG A 265 -12.62 3.21 11.08
C ARG A 265 -12.16 2.37 9.88
N ASN A 266 -11.59 1.19 10.11
CA ASN A 266 -11.16 0.30 9.03
C ASN A 266 -12.35 -0.08 8.11
N LEU A 267 -13.54 -0.30 8.68
CA LEU A 267 -14.75 -0.60 7.90
C LEU A 267 -15.22 0.59 7.05
N ILE A 268 -15.12 1.81 7.58
CA ILE A 268 -15.43 3.05 6.84
C ILE A 268 -14.44 3.25 5.69
N GLU A 269 -13.14 3.07 5.94
CA GLU A 269 -12.09 3.14 4.93
C GLU A 269 -12.33 2.09 3.82
N TYR A 270 -12.60 0.84 4.21
CA TYR A 270 -12.90 -0.23 3.28
C TYR A 270 -14.12 0.06 2.39
N LYS A 271 -15.20 0.58 2.98
CA LYS A 271 -16.38 1.00 2.20
C LYS A 271 -16.02 2.08 1.17
N GLY A 272 -15.21 3.06 1.56
CA GLY A 272 -14.74 4.10 0.64
C GLY A 272 -13.91 3.52 -0.51
N HIS A 273 -13.02 2.57 -0.22
CA HIS A 273 -12.26 1.85 -1.25
C HIS A 273 -13.19 1.06 -2.18
N LEU A 274 -14.17 0.33 -1.64
CA LEU A 274 -15.13 -0.42 -2.45
C LEU A 274 -15.89 0.48 -3.42
N ALA A 275 -16.36 1.64 -2.98
CA ALA A 275 -17.09 2.57 -3.85
C ALA A 275 -16.23 3.03 -5.04
N ILE A 276 -14.99 3.45 -4.78
CA ILE A 276 -14.06 3.89 -5.83
C ILE A 276 -13.73 2.74 -6.78
N LEU A 277 -13.41 1.56 -6.22
CA LEU A 277 -13.03 0.41 -7.02
C LEU A 277 -14.19 -0.09 -7.88
N SER A 278 -15.41 -0.15 -7.32
CA SER A 278 -16.58 -0.71 -8.01
C SER A 278 -17.12 0.18 -9.12
N GLU A 279 -17.08 1.51 -8.93
CA GLU A 279 -17.37 2.49 -9.99
C GLU A 279 -16.40 2.37 -11.17
N SER A 280 -15.15 2.00 -10.87
CA SER A 280 -14.16 1.78 -11.91
C SER A 280 -14.26 0.41 -12.58
N LEU A 281 -15.04 -0.56 -12.13
CA LEU A 281 -15.12 -1.86 -12.84
C LEU A 281 -15.64 -1.73 -14.28
N ASP A 282 -15.38 -2.75 -15.10
CA ASP A 282 -15.93 -2.85 -16.45
C ASP A 282 -16.61 -4.21 -16.64
N PRO A 283 -17.96 -4.26 -16.68
CA PRO A 283 -18.89 -3.13 -16.49
C PRO A 283 -18.88 -2.62 -15.03
N PRO A 284 -19.20 -1.35 -14.77
CA PRO A 284 -19.29 -0.82 -13.41
C PRO A 284 -20.28 -1.59 -12.55
N ALA A 285 -20.01 -1.69 -11.25
CA ALA A 285 -20.89 -2.37 -10.31
C ALA A 285 -21.15 -1.52 -9.06
N THR A 286 -22.34 -1.70 -8.49
CA THR A 286 -22.68 -1.17 -7.16
C THR A 286 -22.56 -2.31 -6.17
N VAL A 287 -21.60 -2.20 -5.24
CA VAL A 287 -21.37 -3.19 -4.20
C VAL A 287 -21.33 -2.54 -2.84
N THR A 288 -21.72 -3.31 -1.83
CA THR A 288 -21.66 -2.90 -0.43
C THR A 288 -20.72 -3.81 0.34
N VAL A 289 -20.42 -3.43 1.59
CA VAL A 289 -19.67 -4.29 2.54
C VAL A 289 -20.38 -5.63 2.84
N ARG A 290 -21.68 -5.75 2.50
CA ARG A 290 -22.41 -7.02 2.57
C ARG A 290 -22.11 -7.93 1.40
N ASP A 291 -21.97 -7.37 0.20
CA ASP A 291 -21.70 -8.13 -1.01
C ASP A 291 -20.23 -8.60 -1.05
N VAL A 292 -19.34 -7.73 -0.58
CA VAL A 292 -17.91 -7.99 -0.48
C VAL A 292 -17.44 -7.61 0.93
N PRO A 293 -17.48 -8.54 1.89
CA PRO A 293 -16.96 -8.29 3.24
C PRO A 293 -15.44 -8.01 3.25
N PRO A 294 -14.91 -7.30 4.27
CA PRO A 294 -13.47 -6.97 4.37
C PRO A 294 -12.50 -8.15 4.28
N GLU A 295 -12.93 -9.36 4.64
CA GLU A 295 -12.10 -10.57 4.56
C GLU A 295 -12.10 -11.22 3.15
N THR A 296 -12.80 -10.64 2.17
CA THR A 296 -12.97 -11.26 0.85
C THR A 296 -11.78 -11.04 -0.07
N LEU A 297 -11.24 -9.81 -0.10
CA LEU A 297 -10.17 -9.42 -1.02
C LEU A 297 -8.80 -9.73 -0.40
N PRO A 298 -8.05 -10.72 -0.89
CA PRO A 298 -6.87 -11.21 -0.18
C PRO A 298 -5.74 -10.17 -0.07
N SER A 299 -5.53 -9.31 -1.08
CA SER A 299 -4.53 -8.24 -0.99
C SER A 299 -4.88 -7.21 0.08
N TYR A 300 -6.15 -6.82 0.18
CA TYR A 300 -6.62 -5.90 1.22
C TYR A 300 -6.41 -6.48 2.62
N VAL A 301 -6.68 -7.78 2.79
CA VAL A 301 -6.46 -8.47 4.06
C VAL A 301 -4.98 -8.47 4.46
N VAL A 302 -4.08 -8.76 3.52
CA VAL A 302 -2.63 -8.72 3.76
C VAL A 302 -2.17 -7.31 4.12
N GLU A 303 -2.54 -6.30 3.34
CA GLU A 303 -2.20 -4.89 3.57
C GLU A 303 -2.67 -4.43 4.96
N ARG A 304 -3.96 -4.63 5.28
CA ARG A 304 -4.56 -4.20 6.54
C ARG A 304 -3.91 -4.90 7.74
N ARG A 305 -3.62 -6.20 7.64
CA ARG A 305 -2.95 -6.95 8.74
C ARG A 305 -1.50 -6.51 8.91
N LEU A 306 -0.79 -6.27 7.82
CA LEU A 306 0.58 -5.75 7.87
C LEU A 306 0.60 -4.38 8.56
N ALA A 307 -0.31 -3.48 8.17
CA ALA A 307 -0.47 -2.17 8.80
C ALA A 307 -0.79 -2.29 10.30
N GLY A 308 -1.64 -3.24 10.70
CA GLY A 308 -1.95 -3.54 12.10
C GLY A 308 -0.74 -3.98 12.92
N ILE A 309 0.18 -4.74 12.33
CA ILE A 309 1.46 -5.13 12.97
C ILE A 309 2.40 -3.92 13.05
N GLN A 310 2.54 -3.17 11.96
CA GLN A 310 3.41 -1.98 11.87
C GLN A 310 3.01 -0.88 12.87
N ARG A 311 1.70 -0.66 13.11
CA ARG A 311 1.20 0.31 14.11
C ARG A 311 1.67 0.00 15.53
N LYS A 312 1.97 -1.26 15.84
CA LYS A 312 2.45 -1.70 17.17
C LYS A 312 3.98 -1.64 17.30
N ALA A 313 4.71 -1.35 16.22
CA ALA A 313 6.17 -1.35 16.23
C ALA A 313 6.75 -0.08 16.90
N THR A 314 7.84 -0.25 17.65
CA THR A 314 8.46 0.83 18.44
C THR A 314 9.19 1.89 17.59
N ARG A 315 9.59 1.57 16.36
CA ARG A 315 10.28 2.48 15.43
C ARG A 315 9.60 2.46 14.07
N VAL A 316 9.40 3.65 13.50
CA VAL A 316 8.70 3.86 12.24
C VAL A 316 9.69 4.29 11.15
N SER A 317 9.54 3.74 9.96
CA SER A 317 10.24 4.22 8.75
C SER A 317 9.21 4.78 7.76
N GLY A 318 9.59 5.80 7.01
CA GLY A 318 8.79 6.29 5.88
C GLY A 318 8.60 5.25 4.76
N SER A 319 9.37 4.15 4.76
CA SER A 319 9.23 3.03 3.81
C SER A 319 8.03 2.13 4.10
N ASP A 320 7.47 2.18 5.32
CA ASP A 320 6.44 1.23 5.77
C ASP A 320 5.16 1.29 4.89
N LEU A 321 4.87 2.44 4.26
CA LEU A 321 3.76 2.62 3.31
C LEU A 321 4.01 1.92 1.98
N GLY A 322 5.22 2.07 1.41
CA GLY A 322 5.61 1.40 0.16
C GLY A 322 5.62 -0.13 0.33
N ASP A 323 6.13 -0.60 1.47
CA ASP A 323 6.11 -2.01 1.85
C ASP A 323 4.67 -2.57 1.91
N GLY A 324 3.71 -1.77 2.37
CA GLY A 324 2.28 -2.10 2.38
C GLY A 324 1.70 -2.37 0.98
N TYR A 325 2.25 -1.73 -0.06
CA TYR A 325 1.81 -1.90 -1.44
C TYR A 325 2.56 -3.01 -2.18
N ILE A 326 3.79 -3.34 -1.75
CA ILE A 326 4.60 -4.40 -2.36
C ILE A 326 4.28 -5.76 -1.72
N ALA A 327 4.10 -5.83 -0.40
CA ALA A 327 3.87 -7.07 0.32
C ALA A 327 2.68 -7.92 -0.19
N PRO A 328 1.52 -7.34 -0.60
CA PRO A 328 0.42 -8.12 -1.17
C PRO A 328 0.80 -8.90 -2.45
N LEU A 329 1.84 -8.48 -3.17
CA LEU A 329 2.32 -9.20 -4.37
C LEU A 329 2.92 -10.56 -4.03
N THR A 330 3.19 -10.87 -2.76
CA THR A 330 3.55 -12.23 -2.32
C THR A 330 2.47 -13.25 -2.66
N LEU A 331 1.23 -12.81 -2.86
CA LEU A 331 0.13 -13.66 -3.31
C LEU A 331 0.16 -13.93 -4.81
N TYR A 332 0.92 -13.16 -5.60
CA TYR A 332 0.81 -13.12 -7.07
C TYR A 332 2.11 -13.36 -7.82
N ALA A 333 3.25 -13.04 -7.21
CA ALA A 333 4.58 -13.27 -7.76
C ALA A 333 5.18 -14.59 -7.26
N ASP A 334 6.16 -15.11 -7.98
CA ASP A 334 6.92 -16.29 -7.59
C ASP A 334 7.93 -16.00 -6.47
N GLY A 335 8.30 -14.73 -6.29
CA GLY A 335 9.16 -14.28 -5.20
C GLY A 335 9.05 -12.78 -4.96
N VAL A 336 8.99 -12.36 -3.70
CA VAL A 336 9.04 -10.94 -3.33
C VAL A 336 10.19 -10.70 -2.37
N GLU A 337 11.11 -9.84 -2.78
CA GLU A 337 12.14 -9.31 -1.90
C GLU A 337 11.55 -8.26 -0.97
N VAL A 338 11.86 -8.36 0.32
CA VAL A 338 11.41 -7.41 1.33
C VAL A 338 12.56 -7.05 2.28
N ASP A 339 12.45 -5.88 2.91
CA ASP A 339 13.38 -5.47 3.96
C ASP A 339 13.31 -6.41 5.19
N LYS A 340 14.26 -6.26 6.11
CA LYS A 340 14.32 -7.10 7.31
C LYS A 340 13.04 -7.04 8.15
N ARG A 341 12.44 -5.85 8.31
CA ARG A 341 11.28 -5.64 9.18
C ARG A 341 10.02 -6.20 8.52
N THR A 342 9.82 -5.95 7.25
CA THR A 342 8.69 -6.48 6.47
C THR A 342 8.75 -8.00 6.38
N TYR A 343 9.94 -8.60 6.27
CA TYR A 343 10.11 -10.05 6.40
C TYR A 343 9.63 -10.58 7.76
N GLU A 344 10.01 -9.92 8.86
CA GLU A 344 9.59 -10.29 10.22
C GLU A 344 8.07 -10.14 10.39
N TYR A 345 7.48 -9.07 9.85
CA TYR A 345 6.03 -8.85 9.90
C TYR A 345 5.25 -9.88 9.07
N LEU A 346 5.71 -10.23 7.86
CA LEU A 346 5.12 -11.30 7.05
C LEU A 346 5.25 -12.67 7.72
N THR A 347 6.39 -12.93 8.37
CA THR A 347 6.60 -14.17 9.15
C THR A 347 5.65 -14.25 10.34
N GLN A 348 5.48 -13.14 11.07
CA GLN A 348 4.50 -13.06 12.15
C GLN A 348 3.08 -13.29 11.63
N MET A 349 2.70 -12.62 10.54
CA MET A 349 1.37 -12.77 9.92
C MET A 349 1.09 -14.22 9.51
N LYS A 350 2.09 -14.90 8.94
CA LYS A 350 2.01 -16.33 8.57
C LYS A 350 1.77 -17.22 9.79
N ARG A 351 2.40 -16.92 10.93
CA ARG A 351 2.19 -17.68 12.18
C ARG A 351 0.81 -17.42 12.77
N ASP A 352 0.36 -16.17 12.75
CA ASP A 352 -0.83 -15.73 13.45
C ASP A 352 -2.13 -15.98 12.64
N CYS A 353 -2.04 -16.20 11.31
CA CYS A 353 -3.19 -16.44 10.44
C CYS A 353 -2.96 -17.64 9.48
N PRO A 354 -3.47 -18.84 9.82
CA PRO A 354 -3.31 -20.03 8.98
C PRO A 354 -3.89 -19.89 7.57
N ALA A 355 -4.99 -19.16 7.41
CA ALA A 355 -5.61 -18.91 6.09
C ALA A 355 -4.64 -18.16 5.17
N ILE A 356 -3.95 -17.15 5.69
CA ILE A 356 -2.93 -16.37 4.94
C ILE A 356 -1.71 -17.25 4.67
N ALA A 357 -1.29 -18.05 5.65
CA ALA A 357 -0.16 -18.95 5.50
C ALA A 357 -0.30 -19.94 4.34
N GLY A 358 -1.53 -20.35 4.02
CA GLY A 358 -1.83 -21.27 2.92
C GLY A 358 -1.79 -20.64 1.52
N VAL A 359 -1.77 -19.30 1.42
CA VAL A 359 -1.78 -18.57 0.14
C VAL A 359 -0.59 -17.64 -0.08
N LEU A 360 0.13 -17.26 0.99
CA LEU A 360 1.37 -16.50 0.85
C LEU A 360 2.41 -17.29 0.05
N GLY A 361 2.87 -16.69 -1.04
CA GLY A 361 3.99 -17.19 -1.83
C GLY A 361 5.35 -16.96 -1.15
N HIS A 362 6.39 -17.12 -1.94
CA HIS A 362 7.77 -16.96 -1.45
C HIS A 362 8.09 -15.47 -1.23
N PHE A 363 8.58 -15.15 -0.04
CA PHE A 363 9.19 -13.86 0.25
C PHE A 363 10.57 -14.08 0.87
N PHE A 364 11.52 -13.22 0.53
CA PHE A 364 12.91 -13.38 0.92
C PHE A 364 13.60 -12.06 1.20
N ARG A 365 14.81 -12.15 1.75
CA ARG A 365 15.71 -11.03 2.01
C ARG A 365 17.00 -11.28 1.25
N SER A 366 17.59 -10.23 0.71
CA SER A 366 18.97 -10.29 0.22
C SER A 366 19.82 -9.24 0.95
N ALA A 367 21.09 -9.54 1.21
CA ALA A 367 22.05 -8.52 1.62
C ALA A 367 22.58 -7.75 0.40
N ASP A 368 22.50 -8.38 -0.77
CA ASP A 368 23.04 -7.89 -2.03
C ASP A 368 22.24 -8.45 -3.21
N TYR A 369 22.03 -7.62 -4.22
CA TYR A 369 21.28 -7.99 -5.42
C TYR A 369 21.92 -9.20 -6.14
N ALA A 370 23.24 -9.38 -6.03
CA ALA A 370 23.93 -10.47 -6.70
C ALA A 370 23.57 -11.86 -6.13
N GLU A 371 23.05 -11.94 -4.89
CA GLU A 371 22.59 -13.18 -4.27
C GLU A 371 21.18 -13.59 -4.71
N ILE A 372 20.40 -12.66 -5.27
CA ILE A 372 18.98 -12.88 -5.57
C ILE A 372 18.79 -14.11 -6.46
N PRO A 373 19.54 -14.33 -7.56
CA PRO A 373 19.35 -15.52 -8.38
C PRO A 373 19.52 -16.85 -7.59
N ASP A 374 20.32 -16.85 -6.51
CA ASP A 374 20.51 -18.01 -5.64
C ASP A 374 19.36 -18.22 -4.65
N ARG A 375 18.57 -17.17 -4.36
CA ARG A 375 17.41 -17.21 -3.46
C ARG A 375 16.14 -17.72 -4.13
N LEU A 376 16.02 -17.56 -5.44
CA LEU A 376 14.78 -17.82 -6.17
C LEU A 376 14.43 -19.31 -6.26
N GLY A 377 15.41 -20.20 -6.05
CA GLY A 377 15.24 -21.64 -6.28
C GLY A 377 14.89 -21.94 -7.74
N ARG A 378 15.20 -23.14 -8.23
CA ARG A 378 14.51 -23.61 -9.44
C ARG A 378 13.12 -24.01 -8.99
N VAL A 379 12.12 -23.16 -9.21
CA VAL A 379 10.72 -23.58 -9.11
C VAL A 379 10.53 -24.58 -10.26
N ALA A 380 10.46 -25.86 -9.91
CA ALA A 380 10.36 -26.98 -10.85
C ALA A 380 8.93 -27.16 -11.34
#